data_AF-A0A3B0MQG7-F1
#
_entry.id   AF-A0A3B0MQG7-F1
#
_cell.length_a   1.000
_cell.length_b   1.000
_cell.length_c   1.000
_cell.angle_alpha   90.00
_cell.angle_beta   90.00
_cell.angle_gamma   90.00
#
_symmetry.space_group_name_H-M   'P 1'
#
loop_
_entity.id
_entity.type
_entity.pdbx_description
1 polymer ?
#
loop_
_entity_poly.entity_id
_entity_poly.type
_entity_poly.pdbx_seq_one_letter_code
_entity_poly.pdbx_strand_id
1 'polypeptide(L)'
;MSRHVKDLLEAWGNWSMSRIGTEYKGMSTIASVKFTDDRAWLSDNEGEIVDKAVAGLKKYDIDGYNIICLHYQYHISCRMIAKKWKKRPDYITAYMGRAESYIAGAVHTFLKATN
;
A
#
# COMPACT_ATOMS: atom_id res chain seq x y z
N MET A 1 18.43 1.82 5.41
CA MET A 1 18.50 1.23 4.05
C MET A 1 17.37 1.80 3.21
N SER A 2 17.66 2.41 2.07
CA SER A 2 16.64 3.01 1.20
C SER A 2 15.86 1.89 0.49
N ARG A 3 14.72 1.48 1.06
CA ARG A 3 13.77 0.61 0.33
C ARG A 3 13.21 1.40 -0.84
N HIS A 4 13.04 0.77 -2.00
CA HIS A 4 12.35 1.41 -3.12
C HIS A 4 10.88 1.61 -2.71
N VAL A 5 10.24 2.71 -3.14
CA VAL A 5 8.86 3.03 -2.71
C VAL A 5 7.86 1.92 -3.02
N LYS A 6 8.09 1.17 -4.10
CA LYS A 6 7.28 0.02 -4.50
C LYS A 6 7.37 -1.12 -3.49
N ASP A 7 8.57 -1.45 -3.02
CA ASP A 7 8.76 -2.50 -2.00
C ASP A 7 8.12 -2.09 -0.67
N LEU A 8 8.20 -0.79 -0.35
CA LEU A 8 7.55 -0.21 0.82
C LEU A 8 6.03 -0.30 0.74
N LEU A 9 5.46 0.00 -0.44
CA LEU A 9 4.02 -0.06 -0.68
C LEU A 9 3.50 -1.49 -0.76
N GLU A 10 4.27 -2.43 -1.29
CA GLU A 10 3.94 -3.86 -1.26
C GLU A 10 3.87 -4.35 0.20
N ALA A 11 4.84 -3.95 1.02
CA ALA A 11 4.84 -4.30 2.44
C ALA A 11 3.71 -3.62 3.23
N TRP A 12 3.40 -2.36 2.91
CA TRP A 12 2.26 -1.63 3.49
C TRP A 12 0.92 -2.23 3.06
N GLY A 13 0.78 -2.72 1.83
CA GLY A 13 -0.42 -3.39 1.35
C GLY A 13 -0.77 -4.61 2.22
N ASN A 14 0.22 -5.46 2.48
CA ASN A 14 0.08 -6.61 3.37
C ASN A 14 -0.23 -6.19 4.81
N TRP A 15 0.51 -5.22 5.34
CA TRP A 15 0.34 -4.74 6.72
C TRP A 15 -1.04 -4.10 6.95
N SER A 16 -1.49 -3.22 6.05
CA SER A 16 -2.77 -2.50 6.19
C SER A 16 -3.98 -3.44 6.11
N MET A 17 -3.97 -4.41 5.21
CA MET A 17 -5.03 -5.42 5.10
C MET A 17 -5.11 -6.32 6.34
N SER A 18 -3.99 -6.61 7.00
CA SER A 18 -3.98 -7.38 8.27
C SER A 18 -4.65 -6.66 9.45
N ARG A 19 -4.79 -5.33 9.35
CA ARG A 19 -5.38 -4.46 10.38
C ARG A 19 -6.85 -4.13 10.10
N ILE A 20 -7.31 -4.23 8.86
CA ILE A 20 -8.71 -4.12 8.48
C ILE A 20 -9.44 -5.40 8.93
N GLY A 21 -10.13 -5.35 10.06
CA GLY A 21 -10.89 -6.49 10.60
C GLY A 21 -10.44 -7.01 11.96
N THR A 22 -9.85 -6.17 12.83
CA THR A 22 -9.60 -6.54 14.25
C THR A 22 -10.87 -6.84 15.05
N GLU A 23 -12.06 -6.70 14.47
CA GLU A 23 -13.32 -7.24 15.01
C GLU A 23 -13.45 -8.77 14.89
N TYR A 24 -12.58 -9.45 14.11
CA TYR A 24 -12.50 -10.91 14.10
C TYR A 24 -11.04 -11.41 14.04
N LYS A 25 -10.29 -11.25 15.13
CA LYS A 25 -9.40 -12.36 15.55
C LYS A 25 -10.27 -13.46 16.18
N GLY A 26 -11.20 -14.01 15.40
CA GLY A 26 -11.88 -15.24 15.75
C GLY A 26 -10.84 -16.35 15.74
N MET A 27 -10.66 -17.00 16.89
CA MET A 27 -9.87 -18.21 17.03
C MET A 27 -10.20 -19.19 15.89
N SER A 28 -9.34 -19.27 14.88
CA SER A 28 -9.26 -20.42 14.00
C SER A 28 -8.28 -21.39 14.67
N THR A 29 -8.81 -22.34 15.43
CA THR A 29 -8.11 -23.51 15.97
C THR A 29 -7.85 -24.54 14.88
N ILE A 30 -7.34 -24.10 13.73
CA ILE A 30 -6.73 -25.00 12.74
C ILE A 30 -5.24 -24.77 12.89
N ALA A 31 -4.52 -25.88 13.12
CA ALA A 31 -3.09 -25.95 13.41
C ALA A 31 -2.30 -24.79 12.79
N SER A 32 -1.37 -24.22 13.57
CA SER A 32 -0.42 -23.21 13.11
C SER A 32 0.41 -23.76 11.95
N VAL A 33 -0.15 -23.71 10.75
CA VAL A 33 0.59 -23.86 9.51
C VAL A 33 1.47 -22.63 9.50
N LYS A 34 2.75 -22.84 9.80
CA LYS A 34 3.78 -21.87 9.44
C LYS A 34 3.77 -21.80 7.92
N PHE A 35 2.85 -21.01 7.36
CA PHE A 35 3.14 -20.36 6.11
C PHE A 35 4.38 -19.53 6.43
N THR A 36 5.52 -19.91 5.88
CA THR A 36 6.58 -18.95 5.61
C THR A 36 5.96 -17.93 4.69
N ASP A 37 5.29 -16.95 5.30
CA ASP A 37 4.76 -15.80 4.58
C ASP A 37 5.98 -14.96 4.23
N ASP A 38 6.60 -15.28 3.09
CA ASP A 38 7.77 -14.59 2.56
C ASP A 38 7.42 -13.18 2.04
N ARG A 39 6.16 -12.74 2.23
CA ARG A 39 5.71 -11.39 1.91
C ARG A 39 6.49 -10.39 2.77
N ALA A 40 6.83 -9.25 2.17
CA ALA A 40 7.42 -8.16 2.94
C ALA A 40 6.35 -7.62 3.92
N TRP A 41 6.74 -7.44 5.18
CA TRP A 41 5.91 -6.84 6.23
C TRP A 41 6.60 -5.58 6.78
N LEU A 42 5.79 -4.60 7.19
CA LEU A 42 6.26 -3.43 7.93
C LEU A 42 6.06 -3.63 9.43
N SER A 43 6.91 -2.98 10.23
CA SER A 43 6.61 -2.77 11.65
C SER A 43 5.44 -1.80 11.80
N ASP A 44 4.76 -1.79 12.95
CA ASP A 44 3.59 -0.92 13.18
C ASP A 44 3.94 0.57 13.00
N ASN A 45 5.07 1.02 13.53
CA ASN A 45 5.51 2.41 13.39
C ASN A 45 5.78 2.77 11.92
N GLU A 46 6.45 1.89 11.17
CA GLU A 46 6.69 2.11 9.73
C GLU A 46 5.38 2.08 8.94
N GLY A 47 4.48 1.14 9.28
CA GLY A 47 3.16 0.99 8.69
C GLY A 47 2.30 2.23 8.86
N GLU A 48 2.24 2.79 10.07
CA GLU A 48 1.51 4.04 10.37
C GLU A 48 2.06 5.25 9.60
N ILE A 49 3.38 5.36 9.46
CA ILE A 49 4.00 6.46 8.69
C ILE A 49 3.61 6.37 7.21
N VAL A 50 3.67 5.17 6.63
CA VAL A 50 3.28 4.95 5.23
C VAL A 50 1.77 5.15 5.06
N ASP A 51 0.95 4.66 5.99
CA ASP A 51 -0.50 4.82 5.97
C ASP A 51 -0.90 6.29 6.01
N LYS A 52 -0.26 7.09 6.87
CA LYS A 52 -0.47 8.54 6.91
C LYS A 52 -0.09 9.23 5.59
N ALA A 53 0.97 8.77 4.93
CA ALA A 53 1.37 9.30 3.62
C ALA A 53 0.34 8.96 2.53
N VAL A 54 -0.16 7.72 2.50
CA VAL A 54 -1.21 7.28 1.58
C VAL A 54 -2.53 7.99 1.86
N ALA A 55 -2.93 8.12 3.12
CA ALA A 55 -4.13 8.88 3.52
C ALA A 55 -4.02 10.36 3.14
N GLY A 56 -2.82 10.94 3.21
CA GLY A 56 -2.55 12.30 2.74
C GLY A 56 -2.78 12.47 1.23
N LEU A 57 -2.48 11.45 0.41
CA LEU A 57 -2.72 11.47 -1.03
C LEU A 57 -4.21 11.64 -1.35
N LYS A 58 -5.10 10.99 -0.57
CA LYS A 58 -6.56 11.04 -0.75
C LYS A 58 -7.12 12.46 -0.80
N LYS A 59 -6.49 13.42 -0.10
CA LYS A 59 -6.91 14.83 -0.07
C LYS A 59 -6.66 15.56 -1.40
N TYR A 60 -5.59 15.19 -2.10
CA TYR A 60 -5.14 15.89 -3.31
C TYR A 60 -5.51 15.13 -4.59
N ASP A 61 -5.53 13.81 -4.51
CA ASP A 61 -5.74 12.93 -5.64
C ASP A 61 -6.43 11.63 -5.19
N ILE A 62 -7.76 11.62 -5.30
CA ILE A 62 -8.59 10.47 -4.95
C ILE A 62 -8.39 9.30 -5.92
N ASP A 63 -8.11 9.57 -7.20
CA ASP A 63 -7.92 8.54 -8.20
C ASP A 63 -6.59 7.82 -7.98
N GLY A 64 -5.54 8.58 -7.68
CA GLY A 64 -4.22 8.06 -7.32
C GLY A 64 -4.27 7.22 -6.05
N TYR A 65 -4.96 7.71 -5.02
CA TYR A 65 -5.25 6.93 -3.81
C TYR A 65 -5.96 5.60 -4.14
N ASN A 66 -7.02 5.65 -4.93
CA ASN A 66 -7.77 4.44 -5.32
C ASN A 66 -6.90 3.45 -6.11
N ILE A 67 -6.05 3.93 -7.02
CA ILE A 67 -5.14 3.08 -7.79
C ILE A 67 -4.11 2.41 -6.86
N ILE A 68 -3.55 3.16 -5.90
CA ILE A 68 -2.61 2.62 -4.91
C ILE A 68 -3.27 1.53 -4.05
N CYS A 69 -4.46 1.78 -3.51
CA CYS A 69 -5.20 0.77 -2.74
C CYS A 69 -5.52 -0.47 -3.58
N LEU A 70 -6.10 -0.30 -4.79
CA LEU A 70 -6.42 -1.41 -5.68
C LEU A 70 -5.17 -2.24 -6.03
N HIS A 71 -4.05 -1.58 -6.30
CA HIS A 71 -2.83 -2.26 -6.71
C HIS A 71 -2.14 -2.97 -5.55
N TYR A 72 -1.87 -2.26 -4.45
CA TYR A 72 -1.03 -2.76 -3.37
C TYR A 72 -1.79 -3.50 -2.26
N GLN A 73 -3.05 -3.13 -1.96
CA GLN A 73 -3.85 -3.86 -0.96
C GLN A 73 -4.61 -5.05 -1.55
N TYR A 74 -5.14 -4.89 -2.77
CA TYR A 74 -5.95 -5.92 -3.42
C TYR A 74 -5.20 -6.71 -4.50
N HIS A 75 -3.92 -6.42 -4.72
CA HIS A 75 -3.07 -7.06 -5.73
C HIS A 75 -3.68 -7.07 -7.16
N ILE A 76 -4.44 -6.02 -7.49
CA ILE A 76 -5.07 -5.87 -8.81
C ILE A 76 -4.04 -5.27 -9.77
N SER A 77 -3.76 -5.96 -10.87
CA SER A 77 -2.83 -5.44 -11.89
C SER A 77 -3.33 -4.12 -12.52
N CYS A 78 -2.40 -3.22 -12.86
CA CYS A 78 -2.71 -1.98 -13.58
C CYS A 78 -3.52 -2.21 -14.86
N ARG A 79 -3.30 -3.32 -15.57
CA ARG A 79 -4.08 -3.72 -16.75
C ARG A 79 -5.54 -3.97 -16.41
N MET A 80 -5.81 -4.65 -15.30
CA MET A 80 -7.17 -4.94 -14.85
C MET A 80 -7.89 -3.68 -14.38
N ILE A 81 -7.19 -2.78 -13.67
CA ILE A 81 -7.70 -1.44 -13.30
C ILE A 81 -8.06 -0.66 -14.56
N ALA A 82 -7.13 -0.57 -15.53
CA ALA A 82 -7.34 0.14 -16.78
C ALA A 82 -8.54 -0.39 -17.57
N LYS A 83 -8.71 -1.71 -17.63
CA LYS A 83 -9.87 -2.35 -18.26
C LYS A 83 -11.18 -1.95 -17.57
N LYS A 84 -11.23 -2.01 -16.23
CA LYS A 84 -12.42 -1.65 -15.45
C LYS A 84 -12.78 -0.16 -15.61
N TRP A 85 -11.78 0.71 -15.68
CA TRP A 85 -11.96 2.15 -15.81
C TRP A 85 -12.06 2.64 -17.26
N LYS A 86 -12.02 1.73 -18.24
CA LYS A 86 -12.03 2.03 -19.68
C LYS A 86 -10.93 3.05 -20.07
N LYS A 87 -9.73 2.87 -19.51
CA LYS A 87 -8.53 3.69 -19.79
C LYS A 87 -7.43 2.84 -20.43
N ARG A 88 -6.43 3.50 -21.02
CA ARG A 88 -5.22 2.82 -21.51
C ARG A 88 -4.37 2.35 -20.33
N PRO A 89 -3.77 1.14 -20.37
CA PRO A 89 -2.88 0.66 -19.31
C PRO A 89 -1.74 1.64 -19.00
N ASP A 90 -1.12 2.23 -20.03
CA ASP A 90 -0.02 3.19 -19.87
C ASP A 90 -0.44 4.43 -19.07
N TYR A 91 -1.70 4.86 -19.21
CA TYR A 91 -2.25 5.96 -18.43
C TYR A 91 -2.29 5.60 -16.95
N ILE A 92 -2.79 4.42 -16.60
CA ILE A 92 -2.86 3.97 -15.19
C ILE A 92 -1.46 3.78 -14.61
N THR A 93 -0.52 3.19 -15.35
CA THR A 93 0.87 3.02 -14.89
C THR A 93 1.56 4.36 -14.66
N ALA A 94 1.41 5.32 -15.58
CA ALA A 94 1.98 6.65 -15.43
C ALA A 94 1.35 7.41 -14.26
N TYR A 95 0.03 7.27 -14.06
CA TYR A 95 -0.68 7.87 -12.95
C TYR A 95 -0.24 7.28 -11.60
N MET A 96 -0.12 5.96 -11.52
CA MET A 96 0.41 5.26 -10.36
C MET A 96 1.82 5.73 -10.01
N GLY A 97 2.70 5.89 -11.01
CA GLY A 97 4.06 6.40 -10.77
C GLY A 97 4.10 7.81 -10.16
N ARG A 98 3.12 8.67 -10.48
CA ARG A 98 2.97 9.99 -9.83
C ARG A 98 2.54 9.87 -8.38
N ALA A 99 1.56 9.00 -8.10
CA ALA A 99 1.11 8.70 -6.75
C ALA A 99 2.25 8.11 -5.89
N GLU A 100 2.99 7.14 -6.42
CA GLU A 100 4.18 6.56 -5.79
C GLU A 100 5.24 7.64 -5.47
N SER A 101 5.50 8.55 -6.41
CA SER A 101 6.46 9.64 -6.21
C SER A 101 6.02 10.59 -5.09
N TYR A 102 4.73 10.92 -5.00
CA TYR A 102 4.19 11.71 -3.90
C TYR A 102 4.39 10.99 -2.56
N ILE A 103 4.03 9.70 -2.48
CA ILE A 103 4.14 8.92 -1.24
C ILE A 103 5.60 8.82 -0.80
N ALA A 104 6.54 8.58 -1.72
CA ALA A 104 7.97 8.58 -1.41
C ALA A 104 8.42 9.90 -0.76
N GLY A 105 7.99 11.04 -1.31
CA GLY A 105 8.28 12.36 -0.76
C GLY A 105 7.64 12.62 0.61
N ALA A 106 6.39 12.18 0.79
CA ALA A 106 5.67 12.32 2.05
C ALA A 106 6.29 11.46 3.17
N VAL A 107 6.60 10.20 2.89
CA VAL A 107 7.27 9.29 3.85
C VAL A 107 8.62 9.85 4.27
N HIS A 108 9.42 10.33 3.32
CA HIS A 108 10.71 10.95 3.64
C HIS A 108 10.56 12.20 4.51
N THR A 109 9.53 13.02 4.26
CA THR A 109 9.22 14.18 5.11
C THR A 109 8.82 13.77 6.53
N PHE A 110 7.98 12.74 6.68
CA PHE A 110 7.58 12.26 8.00
C PHE A 110 8.75 11.67 8.78
N LEU A 111 9.61 10.87 8.14
CA LEU A 111 10.81 10.32 8.79
C LEU A 111 11.79 11.40 9.25
N LYS A 112 11.89 12.52 8.52
CA LYS A 112 12.70 13.67 8.94
C LYS A 112 12.11 14.44 10.11
N ALA A 113 10.78 14.46 10.25
CA ALA A 113 10.12 15.15 11.36
C ALA A 113 10.22 14.41 12.70
N THR A 114 10.56 13.12 12.68
CA THR A 114 10.67 12.27 13.88
C THR A 114 12.10 12.14 14.42
N ASN A 115 13.11 12.67 13.71
CA ASN A 115 14.52 12.74 14.13
C ASN A 115 14.88 14.15 14.59
#